data_AF-A0A1F6LGT6-F1
#
_entry.id   AF-A0A1F6LGT6-F1
#
_cell.length_a   1.000
_cell.length_b   1.000
_cell.length_c   1.000
_cell.angle_alpha   90.00
_cell.angle_beta   90.00
_cell.angle_gamma   90.00
#
_symmetry.space_group_name_H-M   'P 1'
#
loop_
_entity.id
_entity.type
_entity.pdbx_description
1 polymer ?
#
loop_
_entity_poly.entity_id
_entity_poly.type
_entity_poly.pdbx_seq_one_letter_code
_entity_poly.pdbx_strand_id
1 'polypeptide(L)'
;MIDLNNGKVYLSASKITAYLSCPHKFRLRYIDQVPTPNQTFFIVGTATHAGVEAIHIGKSLQDALTEASLSVDAATSNEYDNALLPAEINDLVRTLVTTYHEQAVPLKITAVETPFQIDGNNVILTGTVDAMVEGKTVLEIKTSKRAWSQPQADLQIQPSVYAFGLAFEKKLPGPIEVIYRVIVKPTKKFPKGQLMELRTIRTKEHFDHLIATINQVGKAVSAGIFPRNVTPACGWCEFRRLCLGGTLPNYTENGGDSE
;
A
#
# COMPACT_ATOMS: atom_id res chain seq x y z
N MET A 1 19.82 -13.34 0.42
CA MET A 1 20.55 -12.88 -0.79
C MET A 1 19.73 -11.77 -1.43
N ILE A 2 20.37 -10.73 -1.97
CA ILE A 2 19.64 -9.70 -2.72
C ILE A 2 19.12 -10.38 -3.99
N ASP A 3 17.81 -10.36 -4.20
CA ASP A 3 17.20 -10.90 -5.42
C ASP A 3 17.57 -9.99 -6.60
N LEU A 4 18.65 -10.39 -7.28
CA LEU A 4 19.20 -9.73 -8.46
C LEU A 4 18.89 -10.60 -9.67
N ASN A 5 17.99 -10.15 -10.54
CA ASN A 5 17.80 -10.78 -11.85
C ASN A 5 18.60 -10.02 -12.90
N ASN A 6 19.53 -10.70 -13.56
CA ASN A 6 20.50 -10.09 -14.48
C ASN A 6 21.23 -8.86 -13.91
N GLY A 7 21.49 -8.84 -12.59
CA GLY A 7 22.17 -7.74 -11.91
C GLY A 7 21.30 -6.51 -11.59
N LYS A 8 19.97 -6.58 -11.79
CA LYS A 8 19.03 -5.50 -11.49
C LYS A 8 18.20 -5.78 -10.23
N VAL A 9 17.89 -4.74 -9.48
CA VAL A 9 17.08 -4.82 -8.25
C VAL A 9 15.59 -4.65 -8.58
N TYR A 10 14.74 -5.55 -8.09
CA TYR A 10 13.29 -5.36 -8.17
C TYR A 10 12.79 -4.40 -7.12
N LEU A 11 12.26 -3.25 -7.56
CA LEU A 11 11.65 -2.26 -6.70
C LEU A 11 10.17 -2.09 -7.03
N SER A 12 9.39 -1.80 -6.00
CA SER A 12 7.99 -1.40 -6.08
C SER A 12 7.78 -0.15 -5.24
N ALA A 13 6.63 0.52 -5.38
CA ALA A 13 6.30 1.69 -4.56
C ALA A 13 6.50 1.45 -3.04
N SER A 14 6.06 0.29 -2.54
CA SER A 14 6.20 -0.09 -1.13
C SER A 14 7.65 -0.35 -0.73
N LYS A 15 8.43 -1.04 -1.57
CA LYS A 15 9.87 -1.26 -1.39
C LYS A 15 10.65 0.05 -1.35
N ILE A 16 10.37 0.98 -2.28
CA ILE A 16 11.01 2.31 -2.31
C ILE A 16 10.68 3.08 -1.04
N THR A 17 9.40 3.14 -0.65
CA THR A 17 8.96 3.82 0.58
C THR A 17 9.61 3.22 1.83
N ALA A 18 9.71 1.89 1.89
CA ALA A 18 10.38 1.20 3.01
C ALA A 18 11.88 1.55 3.08
N TYR A 19 12.57 1.60 1.95
CA TYR A 19 13.98 1.98 1.92
C TYR A 19 14.18 3.44 2.33
N LEU A 20 13.39 4.37 1.77
CA LEU A 20 13.48 5.81 2.10
C LEU A 20 13.14 6.09 3.57
N SER A 21 12.23 5.33 4.17
CA SER A 21 11.91 5.49 5.60
C SER A 21 12.99 4.91 6.50
N CYS A 22 13.49 3.69 6.23
CA CYS A 22 14.62 3.10 6.95
C CYS A 22 15.25 1.95 6.13
N PRO A 23 16.47 2.12 5.59
CA PRO A 23 17.15 1.08 4.81
C PRO A 23 17.36 -0.22 5.59
N HIS A 24 17.61 -0.15 6.90
CA HIS A 24 17.72 -1.34 7.74
C HIS A 24 16.40 -2.10 7.84
N LYS A 25 15.25 -1.41 7.97
CA LYS A 25 13.91 -2.03 7.93
C LYS A 25 13.67 -2.71 6.57
N PHE A 26 14.05 -2.05 5.48
CA PHE A 26 13.97 -2.63 4.14
C PHE A 26 14.76 -3.95 4.06
N ARG A 27 15.99 -3.96 4.56
CA ARG A 27 16.83 -5.17 4.57
C ARG A 27 16.17 -6.31 5.34
N LEU A 28 15.78 -6.07 6.59
CA LEU A 28 15.18 -7.10 7.44
C LEU A 28 13.92 -7.70 6.79
N ARG A 29 13.09 -6.86 6.17
CA ARG A 29 11.86 -7.30 5.52
C ARG A 29 12.08 -8.01 4.19
N TYR A 30 12.83 -7.42 3.27
CA TYR A 30 12.84 -7.86 1.87
C TYR A 30 14.08 -8.67 1.48
N ILE A 31 15.18 -8.54 2.22
CA ILE A 31 16.44 -9.25 1.93
C ILE A 31 16.61 -10.43 2.88
N ASP A 32 16.46 -10.17 4.19
CA ASP A 32 16.60 -11.18 5.22
C ASP A 32 15.28 -11.95 5.44
N GLN A 33 14.16 -11.44 4.89
CA GLN A 33 12.82 -12.05 4.96
C GLN A 33 12.41 -12.46 6.37
N VAL A 34 12.77 -11.62 7.35
CA VAL A 34 12.46 -11.86 8.75
C VAL A 34 10.94 -11.99 8.90
N PRO A 35 10.44 -13.15 9.38
CA PRO A 35 9.01 -13.35 9.56
C PRO A 35 8.44 -12.31 10.51
N THR A 36 7.32 -11.71 10.11
CA THR A 36 6.52 -10.85 10.96
C THR A 36 5.07 -11.24 10.78
N PRO A 37 4.27 -11.27 11.86
CA PRO A 37 2.84 -11.51 11.73
C PRO A 37 2.23 -10.46 10.79
N ASN A 38 1.18 -10.86 10.08
CA ASN A 38 0.40 -9.90 9.31
C ASN A 38 -0.14 -8.82 10.25
N GLN A 39 -0.08 -7.57 9.84
CA GLN A 39 -0.61 -6.50 10.68
C GLN A 39 -2.08 -6.28 10.35
N THR A 40 -2.93 -6.15 11.37
CA THR A 40 -4.38 -5.92 11.22
C THR A 40 -4.68 -4.78 10.24
N PHE A 41 -3.87 -3.71 10.24
CA PHE A 41 -4.08 -2.59 9.32
C PHE A 41 -3.82 -2.92 7.84
N PHE A 42 -2.92 -3.86 7.53
CA PHE A 42 -2.72 -4.36 6.17
C PHE A 42 -3.89 -5.23 5.75
N ILE A 43 -4.38 -6.10 6.64
CA ILE A 43 -5.57 -6.95 6.39
C ILE A 43 -6.77 -6.08 6.03
N VAL A 44 -7.07 -5.08 6.85
CA VAL A 44 -8.18 -4.12 6.59
C VAL A 44 -7.99 -3.41 5.25
N GLY A 45 -6.76 -3.01 4.92
CA GLY A 45 -6.45 -2.37 3.64
C GLY A 45 -6.77 -3.30 2.46
N THR A 46 -6.14 -4.47 2.41
CA THR A 46 -6.30 -5.44 1.32
C THR A 46 -7.76 -5.86 1.14
N ALA A 47 -8.45 -6.20 2.22
CA ALA A 47 -9.84 -6.62 2.14
C ALA A 47 -10.79 -5.48 1.69
N THR A 48 -10.50 -4.24 2.07
CA THR A 48 -11.24 -3.08 1.56
C THR A 48 -11.01 -2.89 0.06
N HIS A 49 -9.78 -3.07 -0.43
CA HIS A 49 -9.49 -3.00 -1.87
C HIS A 49 -10.27 -4.07 -2.63
N ALA A 50 -10.28 -5.33 -2.17
CA ALA A 50 -11.03 -6.41 -2.80
C ALA A 50 -12.53 -6.07 -2.95
N GLY A 51 -13.16 -5.51 -1.92
CA GLY A 51 -14.55 -5.06 -2.01
C GLY A 51 -14.76 -3.86 -2.94
N VAL A 52 -13.86 -2.87 -2.93
CA VAL A 52 -13.97 -1.71 -3.82
C VAL A 52 -13.73 -2.08 -5.28
N GLU A 53 -12.78 -2.98 -5.55
CA GLU A 53 -12.51 -3.53 -6.87
C GLU A 53 -13.75 -4.24 -7.42
N ALA A 54 -14.41 -5.06 -6.61
CA ALA A 54 -15.66 -5.71 -6.97
C ALA A 54 -16.74 -4.71 -7.42
N ILE A 55 -16.87 -3.57 -6.72
CA ILE A 55 -17.77 -2.48 -7.11
C ILE A 55 -17.35 -1.89 -8.48
N HIS A 56 -16.05 -1.66 -8.69
CA HIS A 56 -15.53 -1.08 -9.95
C HIS A 56 -15.77 -1.95 -11.17
N ILE A 57 -15.79 -3.28 -11.01
CA ILE A 57 -16.11 -4.22 -12.09
C ILE A 57 -17.62 -4.48 -12.23
N GLY A 58 -18.47 -3.74 -11.50
CA GLY A 58 -19.92 -3.76 -11.65
C GLY A 58 -20.65 -4.82 -10.82
N LYS A 59 -19.99 -5.46 -9.84
CA LYS A 59 -20.66 -6.36 -8.90
C LYS A 59 -21.61 -5.58 -7.98
N SER A 60 -22.63 -6.27 -7.47
CA SER A 60 -23.53 -5.67 -6.48
C SER A 60 -22.78 -5.37 -5.17
N LEU A 61 -23.31 -4.46 -4.35
CA LEU A 61 -22.76 -4.22 -3.01
C LEU A 61 -22.68 -5.51 -2.18
N GLN A 62 -23.67 -6.39 -2.29
CA GLN A 62 -23.68 -7.65 -1.54
C GLN A 62 -22.52 -8.57 -1.94
N ASP A 63 -22.25 -8.68 -3.25
CA ASP A 63 -21.13 -9.47 -3.77
C ASP A 63 -19.80 -8.84 -3.38
N ALA A 64 -19.67 -7.51 -3.49
CA ALA A 64 -18.48 -6.78 -3.07
C ALA A 64 -18.15 -6.98 -1.58
N LEU A 65 -19.17 -6.95 -0.72
CA LEU A 65 -19.01 -7.23 0.70
C LEU A 65 -18.63 -8.70 0.96
N THR A 66 -19.03 -9.63 0.08
CA THR A 66 -18.66 -11.04 0.17
C THR A 66 -17.18 -11.22 -0.17
N GLU A 67 -16.71 -10.62 -1.26
CA GLU A 67 -15.28 -10.63 -1.64
C GLU A 67 -14.39 -10.06 -0.53
N ALA A 68 -14.82 -8.93 0.06
CA ALA A 68 -14.11 -8.32 1.16
C ALA A 68 -14.03 -9.25 2.39
N SER A 69 -15.13 -9.91 2.76
CA SER A 69 -15.14 -10.88 3.87
C SER A 69 -14.26 -12.10 3.59
N LEU A 70 -14.28 -12.65 2.37
CA LEU A 70 -13.39 -13.75 1.98
C LEU A 70 -11.91 -13.36 2.09
N SER A 71 -11.57 -12.11 1.73
CA SER A 71 -10.21 -11.60 1.90
C SER A 71 -9.82 -11.46 3.38
N VAL A 72 -10.77 -11.14 4.28
CA VAL A 72 -10.52 -11.15 5.73
C VAL A 72 -10.26 -12.56 6.21
N ASP A 73 -11.14 -13.50 5.89
CA ASP A 73 -11.04 -14.91 6.33
C ASP A 73 -9.70 -15.52 5.92
N ALA A 74 -9.32 -15.35 4.65
CA ALA A 74 -8.04 -15.81 4.11
C ALA A 74 -6.85 -15.21 4.88
N ALA A 75 -6.87 -13.91 5.16
CA ALA A 75 -5.79 -13.24 5.86
C ALA A 75 -5.70 -13.64 7.35
N THR A 76 -6.84 -13.82 8.02
CA THR A 76 -6.91 -14.18 9.45
C THR A 76 -6.73 -15.67 9.72
N SER A 77 -6.75 -16.52 8.68
CA SER A 77 -6.34 -17.92 8.78
C SER A 77 -4.83 -18.08 8.98
N ASN A 78 -4.05 -17.04 8.67
CA ASN A 78 -2.61 -16.96 8.95
C ASN A 78 -2.36 -16.19 10.23
N GLU A 79 -1.14 -16.31 10.77
CA GLU A 79 -0.76 -15.56 11.96
C GLU A 79 -0.75 -14.04 11.71
N TYR A 80 -1.35 -13.28 12.62
CA TYR A 80 -1.43 -11.83 12.56
C TYR A 80 -1.32 -11.23 13.97
N ASP A 81 -1.15 -9.91 14.07
CA ASP A 81 -0.92 -9.20 15.32
C ASP A 81 -2.08 -9.23 16.33
N ASN A 82 -3.22 -9.85 15.97
CA ASN A 82 -4.42 -9.99 16.80
C ASN A 82 -4.89 -8.67 17.44
N ALA A 83 -4.60 -7.53 16.80
CA ALA A 83 -4.99 -6.22 17.33
C ALA A 83 -6.51 -5.99 17.27
N LEU A 84 -7.22 -6.76 16.44
CA LEU A 84 -8.68 -6.87 16.37
C LEU A 84 -9.02 -8.34 16.10
N LEU A 85 -10.16 -8.80 16.60
CA LEU A 85 -10.70 -10.12 16.29
C LEU A 85 -11.17 -10.18 14.81
N PRO A 86 -11.22 -11.37 14.18
CA PRO A 86 -11.62 -11.49 12.77
C PRO A 86 -13.00 -10.89 12.47
N ALA A 87 -13.96 -11.06 13.39
CA ALA A 87 -15.29 -10.46 13.28
C ALA A 87 -15.24 -8.92 13.28
N GLU A 88 -14.42 -8.31 14.13
CA GLU A 88 -14.24 -6.85 14.20
C GLU A 88 -13.54 -6.30 12.96
N ILE A 89 -12.58 -7.05 12.41
CA ILE A 89 -11.93 -6.72 11.13
C ILE A 89 -12.97 -6.75 10.00
N ASN A 90 -13.79 -7.79 9.96
CA ASN A 90 -14.83 -7.96 8.94
C ASN A 90 -15.86 -6.83 9.02
N ASP A 91 -16.40 -6.52 10.22
CA ASP A 91 -17.34 -5.43 10.42
C ASP A 91 -16.77 -4.06 10.00
N LEU A 92 -15.50 -3.81 10.33
CA LEU A 92 -14.81 -2.60 9.90
C LEU A 92 -14.69 -2.55 8.37
N VAL A 93 -14.21 -3.62 7.73
CA VAL A 93 -14.04 -3.68 6.27
C VAL A 93 -15.38 -3.49 5.57
N ARG A 94 -16.44 -4.17 6.01
CA ARG A 94 -17.79 -4.02 5.46
C ARG A 94 -18.29 -2.59 5.59
N THR A 95 -18.01 -1.94 6.73
CA THR A 95 -18.29 -0.51 6.89
C THR A 95 -17.56 0.32 5.85
N LEU A 96 -16.24 0.13 5.66
CA LEU A 96 -15.44 0.92 4.72
C LEU A 96 -15.88 0.74 3.26
N VAL A 97 -16.18 -0.49 2.85
CA VAL A 97 -16.69 -0.79 1.49
C VAL A 97 -18.07 -0.15 1.29
N THR A 98 -18.94 -0.20 2.29
CA THR A 98 -20.24 0.48 2.26
C THR A 98 -20.09 2.00 2.18
N THR A 99 -19.19 2.59 2.99
CA THR A 99 -18.87 4.04 2.92
C THR A 99 -18.45 4.42 1.51
N TYR A 100 -17.58 3.62 0.89
CA TYR A 100 -17.13 3.86 -0.47
C TYR A 100 -18.30 3.81 -1.45
N HIS A 101 -19.09 2.73 -1.43
CA HIS A 101 -20.23 2.55 -2.31
C HIS A 101 -21.24 3.70 -2.23
N GLU A 102 -21.56 4.16 -1.01
CA GLU A 102 -22.57 5.19 -0.78
C GLU A 102 -22.08 6.61 -1.14
N GLN A 103 -20.79 6.91 -0.92
CA GLN A 103 -20.27 8.28 -0.99
C GLN A 103 -19.44 8.56 -2.24
N ALA A 104 -18.96 7.53 -2.94
CA ALA A 104 -18.14 7.69 -4.12
C ALA A 104 -18.95 8.25 -5.29
N VAL A 105 -18.50 9.37 -5.84
CA VAL A 105 -19.00 9.85 -7.14
C VAL A 105 -18.58 8.83 -8.21
N PRO A 106 -19.49 8.34 -9.06
CA PRO A 106 -19.12 7.38 -10.11
C PRO A 106 -18.04 7.94 -11.04
N LEU A 107 -17.03 7.11 -11.33
CA LEU A 107 -16.00 7.36 -12.33
C LEU A 107 -16.11 6.27 -13.39
N LYS A 108 -15.76 6.60 -14.64
CA LYS A 108 -15.66 5.59 -15.69
C LYS A 108 -14.34 4.82 -15.54
N ILE A 109 -14.40 3.74 -14.77
CA ILE A 109 -13.28 2.81 -14.60
C ILE A 109 -13.10 2.01 -15.89
N THR A 110 -11.86 1.90 -16.35
CA THR A 110 -11.47 1.24 -17.61
C THR A 110 -10.71 -0.05 -17.37
N ALA A 111 -10.02 -0.17 -16.23
CA ALA A 111 -9.35 -1.36 -15.76
C ALA A 111 -9.15 -1.27 -14.24
N VAL A 112 -9.04 -2.42 -13.59
CA VAL A 112 -8.66 -2.55 -12.17
C VAL A 112 -7.42 -3.44 -12.06
N GLU A 113 -6.71 -3.36 -10.94
CA GLU A 113 -5.56 -4.21 -10.58
C GLU A 113 -4.59 -4.44 -11.76
N THR A 114 -4.23 -3.35 -12.46
CA THR A 114 -3.46 -3.47 -13.70
C THR A 114 -1.96 -3.52 -13.38
N PRO A 115 -1.27 -4.65 -13.64
CA PRO A 115 0.15 -4.76 -13.39
C PRO A 115 0.95 -3.98 -14.44
N PHE A 116 2.14 -3.51 -14.06
CA PHE A 116 3.13 -2.96 -14.98
C PHE A 116 4.54 -3.39 -14.58
N GLN A 117 5.44 -3.40 -15.56
CA GLN A 117 6.85 -3.64 -15.33
C GLN A 117 7.69 -2.76 -16.24
N ILE A 118 8.54 -1.94 -15.64
CA ILE A 118 9.46 -1.06 -16.37
C ILE A 118 10.87 -1.52 -16.12
N ASP A 119 11.55 -1.91 -17.21
CA ASP A 119 12.97 -2.23 -17.17
C ASP A 119 13.82 -0.96 -17.26
N GLY A 120 14.44 -0.57 -16.15
CA GLY A 120 15.38 0.54 -16.05
C GLY A 120 16.84 0.07 -16.12
N ASN A 121 17.78 0.99 -15.88
CA ASN A 121 19.21 0.65 -15.96
C ASN A 121 19.62 -0.41 -14.92
N ASN A 122 19.42 -0.12 -13.63
CA ASN A 122 19.84 -1.00 -12.51
C ASN A 122 18.65 -1.52 -11.70
N VAL A 123 17.42 -1.22 -12.14
CA VAL A 123 16.19 -1.49 -11.42
C VAL A 123 15.15 -2.01 -12.38
N ILE A 124 14.42 -3.04 -11.96
CA ILE A 124 13.14 -3.42 -12.56
C ILE A 124 12.06 -2.87 -11.63
N LEU A 125 11.30 -1.88 -12.12
CA LEU A 125 10.21 -1.26 -11.36
C LEU A 125 8.92 -2.03 -11.64
N THR A 126 8.29 -2.56 -10.60
CA THR A 126 7.02 -3.28 -10.68
C THR A 126 5.96 -2.62 -9.82
N GLY A 127 4.70 -2.81 -10.20
CA GLY A 127 3.56 -2.40 -9.39
C GLY A 127 2.25 -2.82 -10.02
N THR A 128 1.18 -2.56 -9.29
CA THR A 128 -0.19 -2.78 -9.71
C THR A 128 -0.95 -1.50 -9.44
N VAL A 129 -1.61 -0.95 -10.46
CA VAL A 129 -2.45 0.24 -10.33
C VAL A 129 -3.84 -0.22 -9.89
N ASP A 130 -4.32 0.27 -8.74
CA ASP A 130 -5.64 -0.12 -8.18
C ASP A 130 -6.75 0.02 -9.22
N ALA A 131 -6.87 1.20 -9.85
CA ALA A 131 -7.82 1.43 -10.94
C ALA A 131 -7.37 2.48 -11.95
N MET A 132 -7.67 2.25 -13.22
CA MET A 132 -7.50 3.21 -14.31
C MET A 132 -8.84 3.87 -14.65
N VAL A 133 -8.87 5.19 -14.67
CA VAL A 133 -10.04 5.98 -15.06
C VAL A 133 -9.88 6.42 -16.52
N GLU A 134 -11.00 6.61 -17.22
CA GLU A 134 -10.97 7.17 -18.58
C GLU A 134 -10.12 8.46 -18.66
N GLY A 135 -9.32 8.57 -19.71
CA GLY A 135 -8.36 9.65 -19.88
C GLY A 135 -6.98 9.32 -19.32
N LYS A 136 -6.28 10.33 -18.82
CA LYS A 136 -4.92 10.22 -18.26
C LYS A 136 -4.97 10.24 -16.74
N THR A 137 -5.76 9.34 -16.16
CA THR A 137 -6.08 9.39 -14.73
C THR A 137 -5.95 8.01 -14.08
N VAL A 138 -5.21 7.94 -12.98
CA VAL A 138 -5.18 6.78 -12.07
C VAL A 138 -5.99 7.09 -10.81
N LEU A 139 -6.63 6.07 -10.26
CA LEU A 139 -7.35 6.13 -8.99
C LEU A 139 -6.59 5.29 -7.95
N GLU A 140 -6.24 5.92 -6.83
CA GLU A 140 -5.63 5.29 -5.67
C GLU A 140 -6.68 5.19 -4.55
N ILE A 141 -6.86 3.99 -4.00
CA ILE A 141 -7.73 3.78 -2.83
C ILE A 141 -6.85 3.71 -1.59
N LYS A 142 -7.28 4.39 -0.52
CA LYS A 142 -6.60 4.34 0.78
C LYS A 142 -7.58 4.25 1.92
N THR A 143 -7.24 3.47 2.93
CA THR A 143 -7.91 3.52 4.23
C THR A 143 -7.04 4.32 5.20
N SER A 144 -7.65 5.15 6.05
CA SER A 144 -6.89 5.94 7.03
C SER A 144 -7.63 6.18 8.33
N LYS A 145 -6.91 6.35 9.44
CA LYS A 145 -7.50 6.74 10.73
C LYS A 145 -7.91 8.22 10.76
N ARG A 146 -7.37 9.06 9.86
CA ARG A 146 -7.60 10.51 9.82
C ARG A 146 -7.78 10.96 8.38
N ALA A 147 -8.52 12.05 8.19
CA ALA A 147 -8.55 12.75 6.91
C ALA A 147 -7.13 13.21 6.53
N TRP A 148 -6.82 13.13 5.24
CA TRP A 148 -5.56 13.63 4.70
C TRP A 148 -5.68 15.10 4.31
N SER A 149 -4.56 15.80 4.31
CA SER A 149 -4.46 17.11 3.68
C SER A 149 -3.99 16.98 2.23
N GLN A 150 -4.26 18.01 1.41
CA GLN A 150 -3.75 18.05 0.03
C GLN A 150 -2.22 17.92 -0.03
N PRO A 151 -1.41 18.61 0.80
CA PRO A 151 0.04 18.42 0.81
C PRO A 151 0.48 16.98 1.13
N GLN A 152 -0.26 16.27 2.00
CA GLN A 152 0.05 14.88 2.30
C GLN A 152 -0.14 13.98 1.08
N ALA A 153 -1.19 14.21 0.29
CA ALA A 153 -1.44 13.49 -0.96
C ALA A 153 -0.41 13.85 -2.04
N ASP A 154 -0.03 15.12 -2.16
CA ASP A 154 0.94 15.57 -3.14
C ASP A 154 2.33 14.92 -2.93
N LEU A 155 2.69 14.64 -1.68
CA LEU A 155 3.99 14.04 -1.31
C LEU A 155 4.05 12.50 -1.40
N GLN A 156 2.94 11.79 -1.68
CA GLN A 156 3.02 10.32 -1.76
C GLN A 156 3.75 9.86 -3.02
N ILE A 157 4.71 8.96 -2.83
CA ILE A 157 5.50 8.36 -3.91
C ILE A 157 4.76 7.25 -4.66
N GLN A 158 3.89 6.50 -3.97
CA GLN A 158 3.19 5.34 -4.54
C GLN A 158 2.40 5.66 -5.82
N PRO A 159 1.54 6.68 -5.85
CA PRO A 159 0.83 7.00 -7.08
C PRO A 159 1.67 7.76 -8.08
N SER A 160 2.81 8.35 -7.70
CA SER A 160 3.80 8.81 -8.69
C SER A 160 4.37 7.62 -9.46
N VAL A 161 4.62 6.50 -8.77
CA VAL A 161 5.04 5.23 -9.40
C VAL A 161 3.93 4.67 -10.30
N TYR A 162 2.66 4.73 -9.89
CA TYR A 162 1.54 4.24 -10.70
C TYR A 162 1.23 5.13 -11.91
N ALA A 163 1.24 6.45 -11.73
CA ALA A 163 1.11 7.41 -12.82
C ALA A 163 2.25 7.26 -13.84
N PHE A 164 3.48 7.01 -13.37
CA PHE A 164 4.61 6.71 -14.23
C PHE A 164 4.44 5.39 -14.98
N GLY A 165 3.99 4.34 -14.29
CA GLY A 165 3.59 3.05 -14.87
C GLY A 165 2.60 3.21 -16.02
N LEU A 166 1.49 3.91 -15.76
CA LEU A 166 0.46 4.20 -16.76
C LEU A 166 1.03 4.98 -17.96
N ALA A 167 1.79 6.06 -17.69
CA ALA A 167 2.36 6.91 -18.74
C ALA A 167 3.31 6.12 -19.65
N PHE A 168 4.13 5.26 -19.06
CA PHE A 168 5.10 4.43 -19.78
C PHE A 168 4.41 3.37 -20.63
N GLU A 169 3.56 2.54 -20.02
CA GLU A 169 2.87 1.42 -20.70
C GLU A 169 2.01 1.92 -21.88
N LYS A 170 1.26 3.00 -21.67
CA LYS A 170 0.35 3.56 -22.69
C LYS A 170 0.99 4.64 -23.56
N LYS A 171 2.29 4.94 -23.39
CA LYS A 171 3.03 6.01 -24.10
C LYS A 171 2.29 7.36 -24.08
N LEU A 172 1.72 7.71 -22.92
CA LEU A 172 0.89 8.90 -22.79
C LEU A 172 1.76 10.16 -22.66
N PRO A 173 1.54 11.20 -23.49
CA PRO A 173 2.26 12.45 -23.35
C PRO A 173 1.65 13.33 -22.25
N GLY A 174 2.46 14.20 -21.64
CA GLY A 174 1.96 15.22 -20.72
C GLY A 174 1.58 14.71 -19.33
N PRO A 175 0.91 15.55 -18.53
CA PRO A 175 0.62 15.22 -17.14
C PRO A 175 -0.39 14.07 -16.98
N ILE A 176 -0.23 13.31 -15.90
CA ILE A 176 -1.15 12.27 -15.45
C ILE A 176 -1.84 12.75 -14.17
N GLU A 177 -3.16 12.71 -14.14
CA GLU A 177 -3.94 12.97 -12.93
C GLU A 177 -3.93 11.73 -12.03
N VAL A 178 -3.84 11.97 -10.73
CA VAL A 178 -4.04 10.96 -9.70
C VAL A 178 -5.21 11.43 -8.84
N ILE A 179 -6.25 10.61 -8.76
CA ILE A 179 -7.34 10.77 -7.81
C ILE A 179 -7.05 9.87 -6.62
N TYR A 180 -7.09 10.42 -5.41
CA TYR A 180 -7.09 9.64 -4.18
C TYR A 180 -8.49 9.56 -3.62
N ARG A 181 -8.91 8.35 -3.30
CA ARG A 181 -10.09 8.08 -2.48
C ARG A 181 -9.65 7.55 -1.13
N VAL A 182 -9.60 8.46 -0.17
CA VAL A 182 -9.23 8.17 1.22
C VAL A 182 -10.50 7.88 2.01
N ILE A 183 -10.72 6.60 2.32
CA ILE A 183 -11.77 6.13 3.22
C ILE A 183 -11.27 6.29 4.65
N VAL A 184 -11.74 7.33 5.32
CA VAL A 184 -11.47 7.60 6.73
C VAL A 184 -12.31 6.65 7.59
N LYS A 185 -11.63 5.87 8.43
CA LYS A 185 -12.24 4.91 9.35
C LYS A 185 -13.25 5.59 10.29
N PRO A 186 -14.26 4.86 10.80
CA PRO A 186 -15.23 5.39 11.74
C PRO A 186 -14.64 6.21 12.88
N THR A 187 -15.28 7.34 13.18
CA THR A 187 -14.94 8.23 14.30
C THR A 187 -16.21 8.66 15.03
N LYS A 188 -16.08 9.31 16.21
CA LYS A 188 -17.24 9.88 16.92
C LYS A 188 -18.07 10.84 16.05
N LYS A 189 -17.42 11.60 15.16
CA LYS A 189 -18.09 12.55 14.26
C LYS A 189 -18.70 11.86 13.04
N PHE A 190 -18.05 10.81 12.55
CA PHE A 190 -18.46 10.05 11.37
C PHE A 190 -18.52 8.57 11.71
N PRO A 191 -19.60 8.09 12.35
CA PRO A 191 -19.70 6.72 12.85
C PRO A 191 -19.73 5.66 11.73
N LYS A 192 -20.11 6.05 10.51
CA LYS A 192 -20.05 5.20 9.31
C LYS A 192 -18.79 5.41 8.47
N GLY A 193 -17.77 6.09 9.01
CA GLY A 193 -16.63 6.55 8.22
C GLY A 193 -16.97 7.70 7.26
N GLN A 194 -15.97 8.16 6.54
CA GLN A 194 -16.10 9.25 5.57
C GLN A 194 -15.19 9.00 4.38
N LEU A 195 -15.71 9.15 3.16
CA LEU A 195 -14.89 9.19 1.96
C LEU A 195 -14.43 10.63 1.68
N MET A 196 -13.15 10.79 1.40
CA MET A 196 -12.56 12.04 0.93
C MET A 196 -11.88 11.82 -0.41
N GLU A 197 -12.13 12.73 -1.35
CA GLU A 197 -11.44 12.74 -2.64
C GLU A 197 -10.41 13.87 -2.68
N LEU A 198 -9.17 13.54 -3.05
CA LEU A 198 -8.09 14.50 -3.30
C LEU A 198 -7.57 14.28 -4.73
N ARG A 199 -7.10 15.34 -5.38
CA ARG A 199 -6.59 15.26 -6.75
C ARG A 199 -5.20 15.86 -6.82
N THR A 200 -4.30 15.20 -7.53
CA THR A 200 -2.96 15.70 -7.79
C THR A 200 -2.56 15.41 -9.23
N ILE A 201 -1.55 16.12 -9.71
CA ILE A 201 -1.07 16.00 -11.09
C ILE A 201 0.41 15.64 -11.07
N ARG A 202 0.77 14.59 -11.80
CA ARG A 202 2.16 14.19 -12.01
C ARG A 202 2.62 14.68 -13.38
N THR A 203 3.65 15.50 -13.37
CA THR A 203 4.23 16.14 -14.57
C THR A 203 5.53 15.42 -14.92
N LYS A 204 6.17 15.84 -16.02
CA LYS A 204 7.48 15.30 -16.39
C LYS A 204 8.51 15.52 -15.27
N GLU A 205 8.53 16.68 -14.63
CA GLU A 205 9.46 17.01 -13.56
C GLU A 205 9.27 16.08 -12.35
N HIS A 206 8.01 15.76 -12.01
CA HIS A 206 7.72 14.76 -10.98
C HIS A 206 8.26 13.37 -11.34
N PHE A 207 8.14 12.96 -12.61
CA PHE A 207 8.70 11.70 -13.07
C PHE A 207 10.23 11.70 -13.09
N ASP A 208 10.87 12.80 -13.49
CA ASP A 208 12.32 12.93 -13.48
C ASP A 208 12.88 12.77 -12.05
N HIS A 209 12.25 13.41 -11.05
CA HIS A 209 12.61 13.25 -9.64
C HIS A 209 12.38 11.82 -9.12
N LEU A 210 11.28 11.19 -9.52
CA LEU A 210 10.97 9.81 -9.16
C LEU A 210 12.04 8.86 -9.72
N ILE A 211 12.39 8.98 -11.00
CA ILE A 211 13.41 8.16 -11.66
C ILE A 211 14.76 8.33 -10.97
N ALA A 212 15.15 9.56 -10.64
CA ALA A 212 16.38 9.83 -9.88
C ALA A 212 16.38 9.10 -8.53
N THR A 213 15.26 9.18 -7.80
CA THR A 213 15.08 8.51 -6.50
C THR A 213 15.17 6.99 -6.63
N ILE A 214 14.46 6.40 -7.60
CA ILE A 214 14.47 4.96 -7.88
C ILE A 214 15.88 4.47 -8.18
N ASN A 215 16.62 5.20 -9.02
CA ASN A 215 17.99 4.86 -9.38
C ASN A 215 18.95 4.94 -8.17
N GLN A 216 18.79 5.95 -7.29
CA GLN A 216 19.58 6.06 -6.07
C GLN A 216 19.31 4.90 -5.12
N VAL A 217 18.03 4.57 -4.89
CA VAL A 217 17.64 3.42 -4.06
C VAL A 217 18.19 2.13 -4.66
N GLY A 218 18.01 1.89 -5.96
CA GLY A 218 18.51 0.71 -6.64
C GLY A 218 20.02 0.52 -6.52
N LYS A 219 20.80 1.60 -6.71
CA LYS A 219 22.26 1.59 -6.51
C LYS A 219 22.64 1.23 -5.08
N ALA A 220 22.00 1.86 -4.10
CA ALA A 220 22.33 1.64 -2.70
C ALA A 220 21.96 0.22 -2.23
N VAL A 221 20.80 -0.30 -2.66
CA VAL A 221 20.40 -1.69 -2.42
C VAL A 221 21.40 -2.66 -3.05
N SER A 222 21.78 -2.44 -4.32
CA SER A 222 22.76 -3.29 -5.02
C SER A 222 24.13 -3.30 -4.32
N ALA A 223 24.52 -2.16 -3.74
CA ALA A 223 25.76 -2.02 -2.99
C ALA A 223 25.69 -2.57 -1.55
N GLY A 224 24.55 -3.12 -1.12
CA GLY A 224 24.37 -3.64 0.23
C GLY A 224 24.30 -2.58 1.33
N ILE A 225 23.96 -1.34 0.98
CA ILE A 225 23.95 -0.20 1.90
C ILE A 225 22.61 -0.14 2.62
N PHE A 226 22.59 -0.52 3.90
CA PHE A 226 21.36 -0.55 4.71
C PHE A 226 21.53 0.08 6.10
N PRO A 227 21.86 1.38 6.18
CA PRO A 227 22.02 2.06 7.47
C PRO A 227 20.70 2.09 8.25
N ARG A 228 20.83 2.11 9.58
CA ARG A 228 19.69 2.36 10.48
C ARG A 228 19.30 3.84 10.39
N ASN A 229 18.00 4.10 10.34
CA ASN A 229 17.44 5.44 10.48
C ASN A 229 16.58 5.50 11.75
N VAL A 230 17.16 6.01 12.83
CA VAL A 230 16.49 6.08 14.14
C VAL A 230 15.59 7.31 14.18
N THR A 231 14.29 7.08 14.29
CA THR A 231 13.27 8.14 14.34
C THR A 231 12.22 7.77 15.40
N PRO A 232 11.31 8.68 15.79
CA PRO A 232 10.18 8.32 16.65
C PRO A 232 9.37 7.13 16.13
N ALA A 233 9.36 6.89 14.81
CA ALA A 233 8.67 5.77 14.20
C ALA A 233 9.24 4.40 14.57
N CYS A 234 10.46 4.34 15.12
CA CYS A 234 11.00 3.11 15.67
C CYS A 234 10.15 2.55 16.82
N GLY A 235 9.37 3.38 17.53
CA GLY A 235 8.52 2.94 18.64
C GLY A 235 7.43 1.94 18.25
N TRP A 236 6.99 1.97 17.00
CA TRP A 236 5.97 1.06 16.44
C TRP A 236 6.52 0.23 15.28
N CYS A 237 7.85 0.14 15.13
CA CYS A 237 8.44 -0.73 14.13
C CYS A 237 8.38 -2.18 14.57
N GLU A 238 7.80 -3.02 13.72
CA GLU A 238 7.71 -4.48 13.83
C GLU A 238 9.07 -5.17 14.03
N PHE A 239 10.16 -4.55 13.57
CA PHE A 239 11.52 -5.05 13.74
C PHE A 239 12.28 -4.42 14.91
N ARG A 240 11.63 -3.60 15.76
CA ARG A 240 12.30 -2.84 16.83
C ARG A 240 13.14 -3.73 17.74
N ARG A 241 12.61 -4.88 18.18
CA ARG A 241 13.33 -5.81 19.08
C ARG A 241 14.60 -6.33 18.41
N LEU A 242 14.48 -6.87 17.21
CA LEU A 242 15.61 -7.38 16.42
C LEU A 242 16.64 -6.28 16.11
N CYS A 243 16.18 -5.08 15.74
CA CYS A 243 17.04 -3.93 15.46
C CYS A 243 17.86 -3.51 16.70
N LEU A 244 17.28 -3.55 17.89
CA LEU A 244 17.94 -3.18 19.15
C LEU A 244 18.75 -4.32 19.80
N GLY A 245 18.89 -5.48 19.13
CA GLY A 245 19.68 -6.61 19.62
C GLY A 245 18.92 -7.61 20.50
N GLY A 246 17.59 -7.51 20.59
CA GLY A 246 16.74 -8.54 21.17
C GLY A 246 16.32 -9.60 20.15
N THR A 247 15.81 -10.74 20.61
CA THR A 247 15.15 -11.73 19.74
C THR A 247 13.70 -11.32 19.45
N LEU A 248 13.16 -11.74 18.29
CA LEU A 248 11.72 -11.68 18.08
C LEU A 248 11.04 -12.63 19.08
N PRO A 249 9.87 -12.28 19.63
CA PRO A 249 9.11 -13.24 20.43
C PRO A 249 8.86 -14.49 19.58
N ASN A 250 8.94 -15.67 20.20
CA ASN A 250 8.49 -16.90 19.57
C ASN A 250 6.98 -16.76 19.36
N TYR A 251 6.61 -16.43 18.14
CA TYR A 251 5.23 -16.30 17.68
C TYR A 251 4.45 -17.63 17.67
N THR A 252 5.08 -18.72 18.11
CA THR A 252 4.52 -20.08 18.19
C THR A 252 3.82 -20.40 19.51
N GLU A 253 3.80 -19.50 20.49
CA GLU A 253 3.08 -19.76 21.75
C GLU A 253 1.79 -18.96 21.79
N ASN A 254 0.67 -19.68 21.63
CA ASN A 254 -0.65 -19.24 22.07
C ASN A 254 -0.58 -18.97 23.58
N GLY A 255 -0.14 -17.76 23.93
CA GLY A 255 -0.18 -17.24 25.30
C GLY A 255 -1.60 -16.83 25.64
N GLY A 256 -2.47 -17.83 25.82
CA GLY A 256 -3.49 -17.69 26.84
C GLY A 256 -2.77 -17.69 28.17
N ASP A 257 -2.74 -16.55 28.84
CA ASP A 257 -2.65 -16.51 30.29
C ASP A 257 -3.50 -15.35 30.79
N SER A 258 -4.56 -15.79 31.47
CA SER A 258 -5.36 -15.10 32.45
C SER A 258 -4.50 -14.39 33.51
N GLU A 259 -4.84 -13.14 33.80
CA GLU A 259 -5.06 -12.60 35.15
C GLU A 259 -5.90 -11.31 35.08
#